data_AF-A0A087GZK7-F1
#
_entry.id   AF-A0A087GZK7-F1
#
_cell.length_a   1.000
_cell.length_b   1.000
_cell.length_c   1.000
_cell.angle_alpha   90.00
_cell.angle_beta   90.00
_cell.angle_gamma   90.00
#
_symmetry.space_group_name_H-M   'P 1'
#
loop_
_entity.id
_entity.type
_entity.pdbx_description
1 polymer ?
#
loop_
_entity_poly.entity_id
_entity_poly.type
_entity_poly.pdbx_seq_one_letter_code
_entity_poly.pdbx_strand_id
1 'polypeptide(L)'
;MSNEWLCGVCRKSIDGDYGAYSCNKCSDYVVHSRCALAKDVWDGEELEGVPEKDYTIQDVKPFDMISEGVILHFLHDHHLLLEVNILYDEKKLCQACDLPIYEAHMSGISMKSTFSLFYGGTHHKQEKKMAMASLSICFSTRSNLPLYSSTRHRNFVIAAMSEDPIREWILTEGKSNQITKISSIGGGCINLASHYQTDRASFFVKTNRSIGPEMFEGEALGLEAMYETRTIRVPKPHKVGALPTGGSYIIMEFIEFGGSRGNQAELGRKLGEMHKAGKSSKGFGFEVANTIGSTPQINTWSSDWIEFYGEKRLGYQLKLARDRYGDSAIYEKGYRLIQNMASLFENVVIEPCLLHGDLWSGNIAYDKNSEPVILDPACYYGHNEADFGMSWCAGFGESFYNAYFKVMPKQPGFEKRRDLYLLYHYLNHYNLFGSGYRSSAMLIIDDYLRLLKA
;
A
#
# COMPACT_ATOMS: atom_id res chain seq x y z
N MET A 1 44.29 3.80 3.28
CA MET A 1 44.29 4.46 1.95
C MET A 1 42.95 4.14 1.32
N SER A 2 42.14 5.15 1.07
CA SER A 2 40.82 5.04 0.44
C SER A 2 40.99 4.65 -1.03
N ASN A 3 40.41 3.52 -1.45
CA ASN A 3 40.23 3.26 -2.88
C ASN A 3 39.08 4.16 -3.35
N GLU A 4 39.43 5.31 -3.91
CA GLU A 4 38.48 6.15 -4.63
C GLU A 4 38.07 5.43 -5.92
N TRP A 5 36.78 5.10 -6.02
CA TRP A 5 36.22 4.50 -7.24
C TRP A 5 36.22 5.54 -8.35
N LEU A 6 36.81 5.24 -9.50
CA LEU A 6 36.82 6.14 -10.67
C LEU A 6 35.77 5.68 -11.68
N CYS A 7 34.98 6.64 -12.18
CA CYS A 7 33.96 6.37 -13.17
C CYS A 7 34.57 5.85 -14.47
N GLY A 8 34.11 4.68 -14.91
CA GLY A 8 34.58 4.01 -16.12
C GLY A 8 34.31 4.74 -17.44
N VAL A 9 33.48 5.80 -17.41
CA VAL A 9 33.17 6.65 -18.58
C VAL A 9 33.95 7.96 -18.51
N CYS A 10 33.78 8.76 -17.46
CA CYS A 10 34.39 10.09 -17.39
C CYS A 10 35.72 10.15 -16.62
N ARG A 11 36.17 9.02 -16.04
CA ARG A 11 37.42 8.85 -15.27
C ARG A 11 37.58 9.78 -14.06
N LYS A 12 36.50 10.41 -13.59
CA LYS A 12 36.46 11.19 -12.34
C LYS A 12 36.05 10.32 -11.16
N SER A 13 36.37 10.75 -9.94
CA SER A 13 35.96 10.07 -8.71
C SER A 13 34.43 9.95 -8.61
N ILE A 14 33.99 8.82 -8.09
CA ILE A 14 32.60 8.53 -7.76
C ILE A 14 32.43 8.87 -6.29
N ASP A 15 31.56 9.85 -6.05
CA ASP A 15 31.08 10.19 -4.73
C ASP A 15 29.97 9.20 -4.36
N GLY A 16 30.12 8.52 -3.22
CA GLY A 16 29.20 7.48 -2.75
C GLY A 16 27.81 8.02 -2.47
N ASP A 17 27.68 9.31 -2.18
CA ASP A 17 26.42 9.92 -1.74
C ASP A 17 25.37 10.06 -2.88
N TYR A 18 25.75 9.86 -4.14
CA TYR A 18 24.90 10.13 -5.32
C TYR A 18 24.51 8.87 -6.12
N GLY A 19 24.90 7.68 -5.66
CA GLY A 19 24.66 6.41 -6.35
C GLY A 19 25.46 6.24 -7.65
N ALA A 20 25.76 4.99 -7.98
CA ALA A 20 26.52 4.64 -9.19
C ALA A 20 26.14 3.24 -9.69
N TYR A 21 26.27 2.99 -10.98
CA TYR A 21 26.01 1.67 -11.57
C TYR A 21 27.31 0.87 -11.67
N SER A 22 27.27 -0.39 -11.23
CA SER A 22 28.42 -1.31 -11.30
C SER A 22 28.10 -2.52 -12.17
N CYS A 23 29.12 -3.04 -12.85
CA CYS A 23 29.00 -4.26 -13.64
C CYS A 23 29.31 -5.47 -12.76
N ASN A 24 28.41 -6.45 -12.70
CA ASN A 24 28.60 -7.68 -11.92
C ASN A 24 29.50 -8.73 -12.61
N LYS A 25 29.84 -8.53 -13.90
CA LYS A 25 30.75 -9.40 -14.66
C LYS A 25 32.18 -8.87 -14.74
N CYS A 26 32.37 -7.55 -14.63
CA CYS A 26 33.68 -6.91 -14.72
C CYS A 26 34.06 -6.40 -13.34
N SER A 27 35.11 -6.99 -12.73
CA SER A 27 35.61 -6.54 -11.45
C SER A 27 35.99 -5.06 -11.51
N ASP A 28 35.41 -4.28 -10.61
CA ASP A 28 35.70 -2.87 -10.35
C ASP A 28 35.27 -1.84 -11.43
N TYR A 29 34.41 -2.21 -12.37
CA TYR A 29 33.85 -1.24 -13.32
C TYR A 29 32.58 -0.57 -12.76
N VAL A 30 32.70 0.71 -12.38
CA VAL A 30 31.61 1.52 -11.82
C VAL A 30 31.48 2.83 -12.62
N VAL A 31 30.26 3.30 -12.86
CA VAL A 31 29.96 4.52 -13.63
C VAL A 31 28.95 5.40 -12.90
N HIS A 32 29.11 6.72 -12.98
CA HIS A 32 28.12 7.66 -12.43
C HIS A 32 26.74 7.40 -13.05
N SER A 33 25.67 7.57 -12.26
CA SER A 33 24.29 7.42 -12.73
C SER A 33 23.99 8.28 -13.98
N ARG A 34 24.51 9.51 -14.01
CA ARG A 34 24.41 10.41 -15.17
C ARG A 34 25.24 9.95 -16.38
N CYS A 35 26.36 9.28 -16.18
CA CYS A 35 27.21 8.76 -17.25
C CYS A 35 26.67 7.46 -17.84
N ALA A 36 25.93 6.67 -17.06
CA ALA A 36 25.27 5.45 -17.53
C ALA A 36 24.09 5.76 -18.47
N LEU A 37 23.40 6.88 -18.23
CA LEU A 37 22.22 7.32 -19.00
C LEU A 37 22.57 8.38 -20.07
N ALA A 38 23.85 8.60 -20.34
CA ALA A 38 24.27 9.49 -21.41
C ALA A 38 23.87 8.88 -22.77
N LYS A 39 23.39 9.71 -23.69
CA LYS A 39 22.81 9.27 -24.99
C LYS A 39 23.80 8.52 -25.90
N ASP A 40 25.09 8.65 -25.64
CA ASP A 40 26.19 7.94 -26.32
C ASP A 40 26.51 6.58 -25.67
N VAL A 41 25.89 6.26 -24.53
CA VAL A 41 26.14 5.06 -23.71
C VAL A 41 24.89 4.18 -23.59
N TRP A 42 23.71 4.78 -23.59
CA TRP A 42 22.40 4.13 -23.50
C TRP A 42 21.52 4.55 -24.68
N ASP A 43 20.89 3.58 -25.33
CA ASP A 43 20.06 3.72 -26.53
C ASP A 43 18.62 4.17 -26.24
N GLY A 44 18.20 4.13 -24.97
CA GLY A 44 16.89 4.62 -24.53
C GLY A 44 15.76 3.60 -24.66
N GLU A 45 16.05 2.34 -24.99
CA GLU A 45 15.02 1.29 -25.07
C GLU A 45 14.92 0.49 -23.77
N GLU A 46 13.69 0.31 -23.28
CA GLU A 46 13.34 -0.43 -22.07
C GLU A 46 12.79 -1.81 -22.46
N LEU A 47 13.45 -2.89 -22.01
CA LEU A 47 13.15 -4.27 -22.43
C LEU A 47 12.40 -5.07 -21.35
N GLU A 48 11.67 -4.39 -20.49
CA GLU A 48 10.83 -5.05 -19.48
C GLU A 48 9.70 -5.83 -20.17
N GLY A 49 9.63 -7.14 -19.94
CA GLY A 49 8.62 -8.02 -20.53
C GLY A 49 9.01 -8.70 -21.85
N VAL A 50 10.25 -8.54 -22.34
CA VAL A 50 10.74 -9.35 -23.47
C VAL A 50 11.23 -10.72 -22.94
N PRO A 51 10.64 -11.85 -23.38
CA PRO A 51 11.06 -13.17 -22.90
C PRO A 51 12.50 -13.51 -23.31
N GLU A 52 13.30 -13.99 -22.36
CA GLU A 52 14.61 -14.56 -22.66
C GLU A 52 14.44 -15.89 -23.43
N LYS A 53 15.17 -16.08 -24.52
CA LYS A 53 15.06 -17.30 -25.33
C LYS A 53 15.60 -18.52 -24.58
N ASP A 54 14.82 -19.60 -24.63
CA ASP A 54 14.95 -20.87 -23.93
C ASP A 54 16.37 -21.45 -23.85
N TYR A 55 16.88 -21.58 -22.62
CA TYR A 55 17.70 -22.71 -22.20
C TYR A 55 17.13 -23.25 -20.89
N THR A 56 16.74 -24.53 -20.91
CA THR A 56 16.10 -25.29 -19.82
C THR A 56 16.84 -25.19 -18.48
N ILE A 57 16.19 -24.67 -17.44
CA ILE A 57 16.57 -24.88 -16.03
C ILE A 57 15.29 -25.15 -15.22
N GLN A 58 15.28 -26.26 -14.48
CA GLN A 58 14.21 -26.68 -13.57
C GLN A 58 14.10 -25.71 -12.37
N ASP A 59 12.90 -25.51 -11.84
CA ASP A 59 12.66 -24.74 -10.61
C ASP A 59 13.48 -25.31 -9.43
N VAL A 60 14.47 -24.56 -8.96
CA VAL A 60 15.26 -24.88 -7.76
C VAL A 60 14.99 -23.83 -6.67
N LYS A 61 14.63 -24.28 -5.46
CA LYS A 61 14.48 -23.39 -4.30
C LYS A 61 15.85 -22.86 -3.84
N PRO A 62 15.94 -21.60 -3.36
CA PRO A 62 17.23 -20.94 -3.16
C PRO A 62 18.06 -21.42 -1.96
N PHE A 63 17.52 -22.19 -1.00
CA PHE A 63 18.28 -22.84 0.08
C PHE A 63 17.40 -23.84 0.86
N ASP A 64 18.05 -24.71 1.66
CA ASP A 64 17.39 -25.66 2.56
C ASP A 64 17.55 -25.24 4.04
N MET A 65 16.50 -25.39 4.85
CA MET A 65 16.53 -25.04 6.28
C MET A 65 16.77 -26.31 7.12
N ILE A 66 17.87 -26.35 7.87
CA ILE A 66 18.31 -27.56 8.58
C ILE A 66 17.79 -27.59 10.02
N SER A 67 17.70 -26.43 10.67
CA SER A 67 17.09 -26.27 12.01
C SER A 67 16.65 -24.82 12.23
N GLU A 68 16.00 -24.53 13.36
CA GLU A 68 15.49 -23.19 13.66
C GLU A 68 16.63 -22.15 13.67
N GLY A 69 16.53 -21.19 12.74
CA GLY A 69 17.54 -20.17 12.50
C GLY A 69 18.76 -20.61 11.69
N VAL A 70 18.89 -21.89 11.28
CA VAL A 70 20.08 -22.43 10.59
C VAL A 70 19.78 -22.93 9.17
N ILE A 71 20.47 -22.40 8.16
CA ILE A 71 20.26 -22.74 6.73
C ILE A 71 21.50 -23.33 6.04
N LEU A 72 21.26 -24.19 5.03
CA LEU A 72 22.23 -24.70 4.06
C LEU A 72 22.00 -24.00 2.71
N HIS A 73 22.97 -23.21 2.27
CA HIS A 73 22.87 -22.47 1.01
C HIS A 73 23.77 -23.14 -0.05
N PHE A 74 23.23 -23.40 -1.25
CA PHE A 74 23.91 -24.21 -2.28
C PHE A 74 25.23 -23.61 -2.82
N LEU A 75 25.51 -22.34 -2.53
CA LEU A 75 26.78 -21.66 -2.87
C LEU A 75 27.80 -21.62 -1.73
N HIS A 76 27.50 -22.18 -0.56
CA HIS A 76 28.39 -22.18 0.60
C HIS A 76 28.47 -23.58 1.24
N ASP A 77 29.69 -24.10 1.44
CA ASP A 77 29.93 -25.42 2.05
C ASP A 77 29.86 -25.43 3.60
N HIS A 78 29.02 -24.57 4.21
CA HIS A 78 28.79 -24.55 5.67
C HIS A 78 27.44 -23.92 6.07
N HIS A 79 27.03 -24.11 7.33
CA HIS A 79 25.72 -23.71 7.87
C HIS A 79 25.70 -22.25 8.37
N LEU A 80 24.59 -21.52 8.15
CA LEU A 80 24.43 -20.09 8.47
C LEU A 80 23.29 -19.83 9.47
N LEU A 81 23.42 -18.83 10.38
CA LEU A 81 22.47 -18.53 11.47
C LEU A 81 21.77 -17.14 11.34
N LEU A 82 20.49 -17.00 11.73
CA LEU A 82 19.65 -15.79 11.51
C LEU A 82 19.18 -15.11 12.83
N GLU A 83 19.41 -13.78 13.02
CA GLU A 83 18.97 -12.97 14.19
C GLU A 83 18.53 -11.51 13.82
N VAL A 84 17.64 -10.86 14.61
CA VAL A 84 16.96 -9.56 14.28
C VAL A 84 16.91 -8.55 15.47
N ASN A 85 17.15 -7.23 15.25
CA ASN A 85 16.95 -6.13 16.24
C ASN A 85 16.62 -4.74 15.59
N ILE A 86 15.91 -3.80 16.28
CA ILE A 86 15.34 -2.52 15.76
C ILE A 86 15.61 -1.30 16.69
N LEU A 87 15.93 -0.09 16.16
CA LEU A 87 15.86 1.24 16.83
C LEU A 87 15.52 2.39 15.83
N TYR A 88 14.90 3.50 16.29
CA TYR A 88 14.33 4.63 15.49
C TYR A 88 14.84 6.04 15.96
N ASP A 89 14.97 7.04 15.06
CA ASP A 89 15.28 8.47 15.36
C ASP A 89 14.55 9.46 14.43
N GLU A 90 13.82 10.42 15.02
CA GLU A 90 12.83 11.33 14.39
C GLU A 90 13.40 12.57 13.69
N LYS A 91 14.72 12.78 13.68
CA LYS A 91 15.33 14.08 13.28
C LYS A 91 16.02 14.13 11.92
N LYS A 92 15.98 13.07 11.12
CA LYS A 92 16.66 13.06 9.80
C LYS A 92 15.67 13.32 8.66
N LEU A 93 15.95 14.34 7.83
CA LEU A 93 15.20 14.69 6.62
C LEU A 93 16.10 14.56 5.37
N CYS A 94 15.54 14.19 4.22
CA CYS A 94 16.23 14.06 2.94
C CYS A 94 16.41 15.43 2.25
N GLN A 95 17.62 15.86 1.90
CA GLN A 95 17.86 17.18 1.27
C GLN A 95 17.48 17.30 -0.21
N ALA A 96 17.03 16.22 -0.86
CA ALA A 96 16.50 16.28 -2.23
C ALA A 96 14.97 16.50 -2.26
N CYS A 97 14.26 16.13 -1.20
CA CYS A 97 12.79 16.17 -1.16
C CYS A 97 12.18 16.61 0.19
N ASP A 98 13.00 16.97 1.18
CA ASP A 98 12.70 17.44 2.54
C ASP A 98 11.77 16.53 3.38
N LEU A 99 11.68 15.22 3.06
CA LEU A 99 10.89 14.22 3.81
C LEU A 99 11.68 13.55 4.95
N PRO A 100 11.01 13.11 6.05
CA PRO A 100 11.62 12.30 7.11
C PRO A 100 12.15 10.96 6.61
N ILE A 101 13.36 10.61 7.03
CA ILE A 101 13.98 9.31 6.75
C ILE A 101 13.43 8.31 7.77
N TYR A 102 12.50 7.46 7.33
CA TYR A 102 11.97 6.35 8.12
C TYR A 102 12.92 5.16 8.02
N GLU A 103 13.60 4.78 9.11
CA GLU A 103 14.20 3.44 9.21
C GLU A 103 13.12 2.46 9.66
N ALA A 104 12.46 1.82 8.70
CA ALA A 104 11.65 0.64 8.91
C ALA A 104 12.23 -0.52 8.08
N HIS A 105 12.66 -1.57 8.79
CA HIS A 105 13.01 -2.91 8.29
C HIS A 105 13.40 -3.02 6.81
N MET A 106 14.66 -2.69 6.52
CA MET A 106 15.39 -3.28 5.40
C MET A 106 16.27 -4.39 5.96
N SER A 107 16.00 -5.62 5.56
CA SER A 107 16.89 -6.76 5.75
C SER A 107 18.24 -6.48 5.08
N GLY A 108 19.22 -6.07 5.89
CA GLY A 108 20.59 -5.83 5.47
C GLY A 108 21.55 -6.70 6.29
N ILE A 109 22.18 -7.68 5.63
CA ILE A 109 23.28 -8.47 6.20
C ILE A 109 24.51 -7.56 6.27
N SER A 110 25.09 -7.42 7.47
CA SER A 110 26.39 -6.75 7.66
C SER A 110 27.43 -7.80 8.06
N MET A 111 28.42 -8.03 7.20
CA MET A 111 29.64 -8.74 7.55
C MET A 111 30.81 -7.75 7.53
N LYS A 112 31.46 -7.57 8.70
CA LYS A 112 32.76 -6.90 8.80
C LYS A 112 33.86 -7.85 8.34
N SER A 113 34.75 -7.32 7.52
CA SER A 113 35.80 -8.01 6.77
C SER A 113 36.97 -8.52 7.62
N THR A 114 37.71 -9.47 7.05
CA THR A 114 39.17 -9.53 7.18
C THR A 114 39.75 -9.86 5.80
N PHE A 115 40.69 -9.03 5.33
CA PHE A 115 41.27 -8.99 3.98
C PHE A 115 42.33 -10.09 3.71
N SER A 116 42.59 -10.43 2.44
CA SER A 116 43.94 -10.47 1.81
C SER A 116 44.00 -10.92 0.33
N LEU A 117 44.66 -10.08 -0.53
CA LEU A 117 45.54 -10.32 -1.72
C LEU A 117 45.05 -11.20 -2.91
N PHE A 118 45.32 -10.98 -4.22
CA PHE A 118 46.00 -9.96 -5.07
C PHE A 118 45.80 -10.29 -6.58
N TYR A 119 45.97 -9.26 -7.45
CA TYR A 119 46.50 -9.18 -8.83
C TYR A 119 45.87 -9.93 -10.04
N GLY A 120 45.71 -9.16 -11.15
CA GLY A 120 45.74 -9.67 -12.53
C GLY A 120 45.13 -8.71 -13.56
N GLY A 121 45.85 -8.38 -14.63
CA GLY A 121 45.50 -7.36 -15.62
C GLY A 121 44.87 -7.84 -16.94
N THR A 122 44.38 -6.85 -17.68
CA THR A 122 44.28 -6.68 -19.15
C THR A 122 43.32 -7.52 -20.03
N HIS A 123 42.54 -6.76 -20.83
CA HIS A 123 41.93 -7.01 -22.15
C HIS A 123 40.78 -8.03 -22.33
N HIS A 124 39.54 -7.55 -22.51
CA HIS A 124 38.80 -7.50 -23.80
C HIS A 124 37.34 -7.02 -23.64
N LYS A 125 36.79 -6.37 -24.67
CA LYS A 125 35.40 -5.90 -24.82
C LYS A 125 34.41 -7.06 -24.90
N GLN A 126 33.25 -6.97 -24.24
CA GLN A 126 31.95 -7.35 -24.83
C GLN A 126 30.71 -6.87 -24.05
N GLU A 127 29.71 -6.53 -24.87
CA GLU A 127 28.25 -6.31 -24.71
C GLU A 127 27.60 -6.12 -23.33
N LYS A 128 26.85 -5.02 -23.24
CA LYS A 128 26.07 -4.56 -22.08
C LYS A 128 24.63 -5.04 -22.17
N LYS A 129 24.10 -5.51 -21.04
CA LYS A 129 22.68 -5.42 -20.65
C LYS A 129 22.66 -5.07 -19.16
N MET A 130 21.91 -4.06 -18.76
CA MET A 130 21.76 -3.64 -17.36
C MET A 130 20.32 -3.88 -16.90
N ALA A 131 20.18 -4.64 -15.82
CA ALA A 131 18.98 -4.69 -14.98
C ALA A 131 19.27 -3.89 -13.70
N MET A 132 18.29 -3.11 -13.23
CA MET A 132 18.45 -2.29 -12.02
C MET A 132 18.34 -3.13 -10.75
N ALA A 133 19.29 -2.94 -9.83
CA ALA A 133 19.14 -3.29 -8.42
C ALA A 133 19.78 -2.21 -7.53
N SER A 134 19.06 -1.96 -6.44
CA SER A 134 19.11 -0.88 -5.45
C SER A 134 20.41 -0.75 -4.62
N LEU A 135 20.79 0.50 -4.32
CA LEU A 135 21.84 0.91 -3.38
C LEU A 135 21.27 1.30 -2.00
N SER A 136 22.07 1.12 -0.93
CA SER A 136 22.11 2.03 0.23
C SER A 136 23.42 1.89 1.04
N ILE A 137 23.86 3.01 1.62
CA ILE A 137 25.13 3.30 2.33
C ILE A 137 24.81 3.75 3.77
N CYS A 138 25.67 3.48 4.76
CA CYS A 138 25.58 4.00 6.14
C CYS A 138 26.85 4.76 6.58
N PHE A 139 26.68 5.84 7.35
CA PHE A 139 27.72 6.52 8.15
C PHE A 139 27.37 6.54 9.65
N SER A 140 28.42 6.59 10.49
CA SER A 140 28.46 6.42 11.95
C SER A 140 28.56 7.72 12.75
N THR A 141 28.11 7.74 14.02
CA THR A 141 28.77 8.49 15.11
C THR A 141 28.58 7.81 16.49
N ARG A 142 29.60 7.96 17.37
CA ARG A 142 29.74 7.43 18.75
C ARG A 142 29.53 8.54 19.80
N SER A 143 29.03 8.18 20.99
CA SER A 143 29.62 8.63 22.28
C SER A 143 29.05 7.95 23.56
N ASN A 144 29.93 7.19 24.23
CA ASN A 144 30.17 6.86 25.66
C ASN A 144 29.16 7.12 26.83
N LEU A 145 28.82 6.01 27.54
CA LEU A 145 28.90 5.67 29.01
C LEU A 145 28.15 6.50 30.09
N PRO A 146 27.89 5.98 31.35
CA PRO A 146 28.04 4.62 31.93
C PRO A 146 26.83 4.08 32.76
N LEU A 147 27.00 2.83 33.24
CA LEU A 147 26.15 1.95 34.05
C LEU A 147 25.63 2.48 35.41
N TYR A 148 24.43 2.01 35.81
CA TYR A 148 24.09 1.74 37.23
C TYR A 148 23.13 0.55 37.38
N SER A 149 23.45 -0.34 38.31
CA SER A 149 22.69 -1.54 38.69
C SER A 149 21.61 -1.24 39.73
N SER A 150 20.46 -1.94 39.67
CA SER A 150 19.69 -2.26 40.88
C SER A 150 18.70 -3.40 40.62
N THR A 151 18.95 -4.52 41.29
CA THR A 151 18.06 -5.67 41.45
C THR A 151 16.90 -5.37 42.40
N ARG A 152 15.67 -5.77 42.05
CA ARG A 152 14.65 -6.12 43.06
C ARG A 152 13.59 -7.08 42.51
N HIS A 153 13.60 -8.30 43.03
CA HIS A 153 12.49 -9.24 42.98
C HIS A 153 11.27 -8.71 43.76
N ARG A 154 10.06 -8.89 43.22
CA ARG A 154 8.83 -9.10 44.00
C ARG A 154 7.89 -10.08 43.30
N ASN A 155 7.32 -10.96 44.13
CA ASN A 155 6.46 -12.08 43.82
C ASN A 155 5.06 -11.67 43.30
N PHE A 156 4.48 -12.57 42.50
CA PHE A 156 3.04 -12.71 42.18
C PHE A 156 2.20 -12.90 43.48
N VAL A 157 0.90 -12.57 43.64
CA VAL A 157 -0.33 -12.71 42.82
C VAL A 157 -1.41 -11.75 43.41
N ILE A 158 -2.31 -11.17 42.59
CA ILE A 158 -3.80 -11.10 42.73
C ILE A 158 -4.38 -10.16 41.65
N ALA A 159 -5.31 -10.72 40.86
CA ALA A 159 -6.21 -10.17 39.84
C ALA A 159 -6.19 -8.64 39.59
N ALA A 160 -5.56 -8.23 38.50
CA ALA A 160 -5.96 -7.04 37.76
C ALA A 160 -6.90 -7.50 36.63
N MET A 161 -8.17 -7.08 36.66
CA MET A 161 -8.97 -7.07 35.44
C MET A 161 -8.17 -6.25 34.42
N SER A 162 -7.81 -6.83 33.29
CA SER A 162 -6.89 -6.15 32.37
C SER A 162 -7.50 -4.83 31.93
N GLU A 163 -6.77 -3.72 32.06
CA GLU A 163 -7.08 -2.42 31.42
C GLU A 163 -7.04 -2.49 29.87
N ASP A 164 -7.07 -3.69 29.30
CA ASP A 164 -7.05 -3.96 27.88
C ASP A 164 -8.47 -4.34 27.44
N PRO A 165 -9.26 -3.39 26.91
CA PRO A 165 -10.64 -3.64 26.51
C PRO A 165 -10.75 -4.66 25.36
N ILE A 166 -9.67 -4.86 24.58
CA ILE A 166 -9.64 -5.86 23.50
C ILE A 166 -9.63 -7.26 24.11
N ARG A 167 -8.75 -7.49 25.10
CA ARG A 167 -8.69 -8.78 25.82
C ARG A 167 -9.99 -9.05 26.57
N GLU A 168 -10.53 -8.03 27.23
CA GLU A 168 -11.82 -8.14 27.92
C GLU A 168 -12.92 -8.59 26.97
N TRP A 169 -13.06 -7.91 25.82
CA TRP A 169 -14.07 -8.24 24.82
C TRP A 169 -13.87 -9.67 24.27
N ILE A 170 -12.65 -10.06 23.91
CA ILE A 170 -12.35 -11.39 23.35
C ILE A 170 -12.72 -12.51 24.34
N LEU A 171 -12.43 -12.31 25.63
CA LEU A 171 -12.68 -13.32 26.67
C LEU A 171 -14.15 -13.35 27.13
N THR A 172 -14.91 -12.28 26.89
CA THR A 172 -16.32 -12.17 27.28
C THR A 172 -17.25 -12.36 26.08
N GLU A 173 -17.44 -11.32 25.28
CA GLU A 173 -18.31 -11.30 24.10
C GLU A 173 -17.80 -12.18 22.96
N GLY A 174 -16.46 -12.28 22.80
CA GLY A 174 -15.80 -13.21 21.88
C GLY A 174 -15.86 -14.68 22.34
N LYS A 175 -16.42 -14.95 23.52
CA LYS A 175 -16.70 -16.28 24.10
C LYS A 175 -15.49 -17.23 24.13
N SER A 176 -14.29 -16.68 24.19
CA SER A 176 -13.05 -17.45 24.31
C SER A 176 -12.65 -17.59 25.77
N ASN A 177 -12.13 -18.74 26.20
CA ASN A 177 -11.73 -18.91 27.59
C ASN A 177 -10.31 -18.36 27.82
N GLN A 178 -9.46 -18.40 26.80
CA GLN A 178 -8.08 -17.93 26.88
C GLN A 178 -7.54 -17.47 25.52
N ILE A 179 -6.65 -16.48 25.55
CA ILE A 179 -5.85 -16.07 24.39
C ILE A 179 -4.56 -16.88 24.42
N THR A 180 -4.35 -17.72 23.41
CA THR A 180 -3.22 -18.65 23.32
C THR A 180 -1.99 -18.02 22.68
N LYS A 181 -2.18 -17.09 21.75
CA LYS A 181 -1.09 -16.36 21.08
C LYS A 181 -1.58 -15.02 20.55
N ILE A 182 -0.69 -14.02 20.60
CA ILE A 182 -0.86 -12.74 19.90
C ILE A 182 0.36 -12.56 19.02
N SER A 183 0.14 -12.32 17.73
CA SER A 183 1.23 -12.01 16.79
C SER A 183 0.90 -10.75 16.00
N SER A 184 1.89 -9.88 15.84
CA SER A 184 1.78 -8.73 14.94
C SER A 184 1.66 -9.24 13.50
N ILE A 185 0.76 -8.64 12.72
CA ILE A 185 0.64 -8.89 11.28
C ILE A 185 1.13 -7.61 10.58
N GLY A 186 2.06 -7.75 9.64
CA GLY A 186 2.49 -6.64 8.80
C GLY A 186 1.38 -6.19 7.83
N GLY A 187 1.53 -5.00 7.23
CA GLY A 187 0.67 -4.55 6.11
C GLY A 187 -0.17 -3.31 6.37
N GLY A 188 -0.27 -2.81 7.60
CA GLY A 188 -0.93 -1.53 7.88
C GLY A 188 0.04 -0.35 7.76
N CYS A 189 -0.26 0.63 6.89
CA CYS A 189 0.54 1.86 6.78
C CYS A 189 0.34 2.83 7.96
N ILE A 190 -0.82 2.75 8.63
CA ILE A 190 -1.26 3.72 9.65
C ILE A 190 -1.61 3.03 10.98
N ASN A 191 -2.08 1.78 10.94
CA ASN A 191 -2.59 1.04 12.09
C ASN A 191 -1.72 -0.17 12.40
N LEU A 192 -1.56 -0.50 13.68
CA LEU A 192 -0.95 -1.76 14.10
C LEU A 192 -1.99 -2.88 13.97
N ALA A 193 -1.69 -3.88 13.14
CA ALA A 193 -2.53 -5.06 12.94
C ALA A 193 -2.00 -6.25 13.77
N SER A 194 -2.90 -7.04 14.33
CA SER A 194 -2.56 -8.17 15.21
C SER A 194 -3.53 -9.33 15.05
N HIS A 195 -2.99 -10.54 15.07
CA HIS A 195 -3.72 -11.79 15.15
C HIS A 195 -3.84 -12.23 16.60
N TYR A 196 -5.06 -12.33 17.09
CA TYR A 196 -5.37 -12.89 18.40
C TYR A 196 -5.89 -14.31 18.21
N GLN A 197 -5.08 -15.30 18.58
CA GLN A 197 -5.46 -16.70 18.59
C GLN A 197 -6.01 -17.05 19.97
N THR A 198 -7.15 -17.74 19.99
CA THR A 198 -7.77 -18.22 21.23
C THR A 198 -7.96 -19.73 21.20
N ASP A 199 -8.51 -20.28 22.27
CA ASP A 199 -8.89 -21.69 22.35
C ASP A 199 -10.12 -22.05 21.50
N ARG A 200 -10.85 -21.05 20.98
CA ARG A 200 -12.11 -21.28 20.23
C ARG A 200 -12.15 -20.64 18.85
N ALA A 201 -11.48 -19.51 18.65
CA ALA A 201 -11.55 -18.72 17.44
C ALA A 201 -10.26 -17.91 17.23
N SER A 202 -10.20 -17.23 16.09
CA SER A 202 -9.16 -16.24 15.81
C SER A 202 -9.81 -14.90 15.50
N PHE A 203 -9.17 -13.82 15.98
CA PHE A 203 -9.62 -12.45 15.76
C PHE A 203 -8.51 -11.65 15.10
N PHE A 204 -8.90 -10.79 14.17
CA PHE A 204 -8.04 -9.76 13.63
C PHE A 204 -8.35 -8.45 14.34
N VAL A 205 -7.29 -7.80 14.83
CA VAL A 205 -7.42 -6.56 15.62
C VAL A 205 -6.54 -5.49 15.00
N LYS A 206 -7.11 -4.33 14.71
CA LYS A 206 -6.35 -3.12 14.40
C LYS A 206 -6.39 -2.17 15.59
N THR A 207 -5.27 -1.52 15.86
CA THR A 207 -5.15 -0.48 16.88
C THR A 207 -4.46 0.75 16.32
N ASN A 208 -4.90 1.91 16.80
CA ASN A 208 -4.23 3.18 16.54
C ASN A 208 -4.12 3.95 17.86
N ARG A 209 -2.92 4.43 18.22
CA ARG A 209 -2.69 5.12 19.51
C ARG A 209 -3.01 6.61 19.48
N SER A 210 -3.20 7.18 18.29
CA SER A 210 -3.33 8.63 18.09
C SER A 210 -4.69 9.06 17.56
N ILE A 211 -5.44 8.14 16.93
CA ILE A 211 -6.71 8.44 16.27
C ILE A 211 -7.88 7.95 17.15
N GLY A 212 -8.91 8.79 17.30
CA GLY A 212 -10.15 8.47 17.98
C GLY A 212 -10.98 7.37 17.26
N PRO A 213 -12.06 6.89 17.87
CA PRO A 213 -12.82 5.73 17.38
C PRO A 213 -13.53 5.98 16.04
N GLU A 214 -13.79 7.23 15.67
CA GLU A 214 -14.57 7.65 14.49
C GLU A 214 -14.08 6.99 13.18
N MET A 215 -12.76 6.85 13.00
CA MET A 215 -12.17 6.17 11.83
C MET A 215 -12.59 4.70 11.76
N PHE A 216 -12.45 3.98 12.89
CA PHE A 216 -12.82 2.58 12.98
C PHE A 216 -14.34 2.35 12.99
N GLU A 217 -15.12 3.31 13.49
CA GLU A 217 -16.59 3.29 13.38
C GLU A 217 -17.03 3.34 11.91
N GLY A 218 -16.40 4.22 11.12
CA GLY A 218 -16.62 4.27 9.67
C GLY A 218 -16.25 2.97 8.96
N GLU A 219 -15.10 2.37 9.31
CA GLU A 219 -14.67 1.08 8.76
C GLU A 219 -15.63 -0.05 9.14
N ALA A 220 -16.03 -0.15 10.41
CA ALA A 220 -16.95 -1.18 10.89
C ALA A 220 -18.33 -1.09 10.24
N LEU A 221 -18.89 0.12 10.10
CA LEU A 221 -20.17 0.32 9.42
C LEU A 221 -20.09 0.01 7.92
N GLY A 222 -18.96 0.32 7.27
CA GLY A 222 -18.69 -0.07 5.89
C GLY A 222 -18.64 -1.59 5.72
N LEU A 223 -17.88 -2.28 6.58
CA LEU A 223 -17.79 -3.74 6.58
C LEU A 223 -19.16 -4.39 6.85
N GLU A 224 -19.94 -3.89 7.82
CA GLU A 224 -21.27 -4.42 8.12
C GLU A 224 -22.21 -4.24 6.91
N ALA A 225 -22.24 -3.05 6.30
CA ALA A 225 -23.07 -2.79 5.13
C ALA A 225 -22.75 -3.75 3.96
N MET A 226 -21.46 -4.02 3.71
CA MET A 226 -21.05 -4.99 2.69
C MET A 226 -21.41 -6.43 3.10
N TYR A 227 -21.18 -6.80 4.35
CA TYR A 227 -21.48 -8.13 4.90
C TYR A 227 -22.98 -8.46 4.78
N GLU A 228 -23.85 -7.50 5.08
CA GLU A 228 -25.30 -7.63 4.99
C GLU A 228 -25.80 -7.87 3.55
N THR A 229 -25.06 -7.47 2.52
CA THR A 229 -25.43 -7.76 1.12
C THR A 229 -25.41 -9.27 0.81
N ARG A 230 -24.63 -10.07 1.57
CA ARG A 230 -24.43 -11.52 1.37
C ARG A 230 -23.91 -11.86 -0.03
N THR A 231 -23.02 -11.03 -0.57
CA THR A 231 -22.47 -11.18 -1.93
C THR A 231 -20.99 -11.58 -1.91
N ILE A 232 -20.07 -10.60 -1.90
CA ILE A 232 -18.62 -10.77 -1.76
C ILE A 232 -18.23 -10.98 -0.30
N ARG A 233 -17.15 -11.74 -0.04
CA ARG A 233 -16.68 -11.99 1.31
C ARG A 233 -15.95 -10.74 1.85
N VAL A 234 -16.29 -10.37 3.08
CA VAL A 234 -15.61 -9.32 3.86
C VAL A 234 -15.42 -9.82 5.30
N PRO A 235 -14.41 -9.36 6.04
CA PRO A 235 -14.28 -9.65 7.46
C PRO A 235 -15.51 -9.15 8.22
N LYS A 236 -16.15 -10.04 9.00
CA LYS A 236 -17.25 -9.61 9.86
C LYS A 236 -16.72 -8.68 10.97
N PRO A 237 -17.18 -7.42 11.07
CA PRO A 237 -16.80 -6.56 12.19
C PRO A 237 -17.45 -7.06 13.48
N HIS A 238 -16.79 -6.86 14.62
CA HIS A 238 -17.29 -7.30 15.92
C HIS A 238 -17.42 -6.16 16.91
N LYS A 239 -16.38 -5.35 17.07
CA LYS A 239 -16.36 -4.26 18.05
C LYS A 239 -15.42 -3.14 17.63
N VAL A 240 -15.85 -1.90 17.88
CA VAL A 240 -15.01 -0.71 17.86
C VAL A 240 -15.01 -0.12 19.27
N GLY A 241 -13.89 0.47 19.68
CA GLY A 241 -13.80 1.16 20.96
C GLY A 241 -12.58 2.05 21.09
N ALA A 242 -12.58 2.87 22.13
CA ALA A 242 -11.43 3.67 22.53
C ALA A 242 -10.43 2.82 23.35
N LEU A 243 -9.15 3.13 23.23
CA LEU A 243 -8.11 2.59 24.10
C LEU A 243 -7.98 3.47 25.36
N PRO A 244 -7.85 2.90 26.58
CA PRO A 244 -7.71 3.68 27.81
C PRO A 244 -6.48 4.59 27.82
N THR A 245 -5.42 4.19 27.11
CA THR A 245 -4.17 4.94 26.96
C THR A 245 -4.24 6.08 25.93
N GLY A 246 -5.41 6.31 25.33
CA GLY A 246 -5.56 7.15 24.14
C GLY A 246 -5.46 6.34 22.85
N GLY A 247 -6.26 6.73 21.86
CA GLY A 247 -6.43 6.02 20.61
C GLY A 247 -7.68 5.14 20.55
N SER A 248 -7.71 4.20 19.61
CA SER A 248 -8.87 3.36 19.31
C SER A 248 -8.49 2.00 18.74
N TYR A 249 -9.48 1.10 18.65
CA TYR A 249 -9.32 -0.23 18.09
C TYR A 249 -10.57 -0.71 17.35
N ILE A 250 -10.38 -1.69 16.46
CA ILE A 250 -11.43 -2.50 15.84
C ILE A 250 -11.07 -3.99 15.96
N ILE A 251 -12.06 -4.81 16.29
CA ILE A 251 -11.99 -6.27 16.32
C ILE A 251 -12.90 -6.81 15.22
N MET A 252 -12.39 -7.74 14.42
CA MET A 252 -13.13 -8.38 13.33
C MET A 252 -12.72 -9.85 13.15
N GLU A 253 -13.47 -10.56 12.30
CA GLU A 253 -13.17 -11.92 11.87
C GLU A 253 -11.72 -12.02 11.36
N PHE A 254 -10.97 -13.00 11.87
CA PHE A 254 -9.71 -13.37 11.25
C PHE A 254 -9.97 -14.29 10.04
N ILE A 255 -9.58 -13.83 8.85
CA ILE A 255 -9.65 -14.63 7.63
C ILE A 255 -8.24 -15.13 7.30
N GLU A 256 -8.09 -16.45 7.23
CA GLU A 256 -6.86 -17.07 6.76
C GLU A 256 -6.77 -16.97 5.23
N PHE A 257 -5.77 -16.24 4.75
CA PHE A 257 -5.47 -16.12 3.32
C PHE A 257 -4.66 -17.34 2.86
N GLY A 258 -4.93 -17.85 1.65
CA GLY A 258 -4.30 -19.10 1.23
C GLY A 258 -4.58 -19.60 -0.19
N GLY A 259 -5.02 -18.76 -1.12
CA GLY A 259 -5.27 -19.16 -2.51
C GLY A 259 -4.01 -19.11 -3.39
N SER A 260 -3.67 -20.19 -4.10
CA SER A 260 -2.47 -20.25 -4.95
C SER A 260 -2.56 -19.41 -6.23
N ARG A 261 -3.78 -19.03 -6.64
CA ARG A 261 -4.08 -18.13 -7.78
C ARG A 261 -5.39 -17.39 -7.50
N GLY A 262 -5.39 -16.07 -7.67
CA GLY A 262 -6.61 -15.25 -7.52
C GLY A 262 -7.64 -15.52 -8.62
N ASN A 263 -8.90 -15.69 -8.26
CA ASN A 263 -10.01 -15.88 -9.20
C ASN A 263 -10.63 -14.52 -9.62
N GLN A 264 -10.01 -13.86 -10.59
CA GLN A 264 -10.42 -12.54 -11.08
C GLN A 264 -11.87 -12.49 -11.62
N ALA A 265 -12.33 -13.56 -12.28
CA ALA A 265 -13.71 -13.63 -12.78
C ALA A 265 -14.72 -13.66 -11.62
N GLU A 266 -14.42 -14.42 -10.58
CA GLU A 266 -15.27 -14.49 -9.40
C GLU A 266 -15.27 -13.17 -8.62
N LEU A 267 -14.11 -12.52 -8.50
CA LEU A 267 -14.00 -11.17 -7.94
C LEU A 267 -14.92 -10.18 -8.69
N GLY A 268 -14.86 -10.17 -10.02
CA GLY A 268 -15.70 -9.28 -10.84
C GLY A 268 -17.19 -9.59 -10.69
N ARG A 269 -17.58 -10.87 -10.67
CA ARG A 269 -18.96 -11.29 -10.45
C ARG A 269 -19.48 -10.84 -9.09
N LYS A 270 -18.75 -11.15 -8.02
CA LYS A 270 -19.13 -10.87 -6.63
C LYS A 270 -19.19 -9.37 -6.33
N LEU A 271 -18.26 -8.58 -6.87
CA LEU A 271 -18.32 -7.11 -6.77
C LEU A 271 -19.56 -6.55 -7.48
N GLY A 272 -19.86 -7.05 -8.69
CA GLY A 272 -21.07 -6.66 -9.42
C GLY A 272 -22.35 -7.01 -8.65
N GLU A 273 -22.38 -8.15 -7.96
CA GLU A 273 -23.49 -8.53 -7.09
C GLU A 273 -23.64 -7.60 -5.89
N MET A 274 -22.53 -7.22 -5.24
CA MET A 274 -22.53 -6.25 -4.14
C MET A 274 -23.15 -4.92 -4.57
N HIS A 275 -22.71 -4.37 -5.70
CA HIS A 275 -23.25 -3.10 -6.24
C HIS A 275 -24.74 -3.21 -6.60
N LYS A 276 -25.18 -4.38 -7.06
CA LYS A 276 -26.57 -4.63 -7.39
C LYS A 276 -27.46 -4.76 -6.16
N ALA A 277 -26.96 -5.41 -5.10
CA ALA A 277 -27.70 -5.66 -3.87
C ALA A 277 -27.72 -4.45 -2.91
N GLY A 278 -26.60 -3.75 -2.77
CA GLY A 278 -26.45 -2.60 -1.88
C GLY A 278 -27.09 -1.35 -2.47
N LYS A 279 -28.35 -1.08 -2.13
CA LYS A 279 -29.12 0.10 -2.57
C LYS A 279 -29.43 1.02 -1.39
N SER A 280 -29.61 2.31 -1.67
CA SER A 280 -30.02 3.31 -0.67
C SER A 280 -31.18 4.14 -1.18
N SER A 281 -32.19 4.34 -0.33
CA SER A 281 -33.29 5.27 -0.57
C SER A 281 -32.98 6.70 -0.14
N LYS A 282 -31.84 6.94 0.52
CA LYS A 282 -31.41 8.27 1.00
C LYS A 282 -30.61 9.06 -0.05
N GLY A 283 -30.29 8.44 -1.20
CA GLY A 283 -29.45 9.01 -2.25
C GLY A 283 -27.98 8.62 -2.11
N PHE A 284 -27.08 9.50 -2.53
CA PHE A 284 -25.63 9.32 -2.51
C PHE A 284 -25.02 9.85 -1.21
N GLY A 285 -24.14 9.07 -0.59
CA GLY A 285 -23.59 9.36 0.74
C GLY A 285 -23.46 8.12 1.60
N PHE A 286 -23.33 8.31 2.91
CA PHE A 286 -23.23 7.23 3.87
C PHE A 286 -23.71 7.68 5.25
N GLU A 287 -24.02 6.73 6.14
CA GLU A 287 -24.58 7.04 7.47
C GLU A 287 -23.62 7.85 8.35
N VAL A 288 -22.32 7.65 8.17
CA VAL A 288 -21.26 8.35 8.90
C VAL A 288 -20.20 8.89 7.95
N ALA A 289 -19.51 9.95 8.40
CA ALA A 289 -18.22 10.29 7.81
C ALA A 289 -17.23 9.15 8.08
N ASN A 290 -16.37 8.89 7.10
CA ASN A 290 -15.27 7.93 7.23
C ASN A 290 -14.01 8.54 6.60
N THR A 291 -13.00 7.72 6.30
CA THR A 291 -11.75 8.19 5.72
C THR A 291 -11.37 7.38 4.48
N ILE A 292 -10.59 8.00 3.60
CA ILE A 292 -9.91 7.36 2.47
C ILE A 292 -8.40 7.46 2.72
N GLY A 293 -7.81 6.38 3.25
CA GLY A 293 -6.56 6.49 3.99
C GLY A 293 -6.77 7.32 5.27
N SER A 294 -5.94 8.34 5.50
CA SER A 294 -6.11 9.30 6.61
C SER A 294 -6.90 10.56 6.25
N THR A 295 -7.30 10.73 4.99
CA THR A 295 -8.07 11.89 4.53
C THR A 295 -9.55 11.72 4.90
N PRO A 296 -10.20 12.71 5.53
CA PRO A 296 -11.65 12.66 5.76
C PRO A 296 -12.42 12.55 4.45
N GLN A 297 -13.39 11.64 4.41
CA GLN A 297 -14.31 11.46 3.29
C GLN A 297 -15.70 11.95 3.71
N ILE A 298 -16.17 13.01 3.04
CA ILE A 298 -17.44 13.67 3.35
C ILE A 298 -18.59 12.87 2.75
N ASN A 299 -19.50 12.39 3.59
CA ASN A 299 -20.57 11.47 3.20
C ASN A 299 -21.99 12.04 3.38
N THR A 300 -22.12 13.34 3.60
CA THR A 300 -23.42 14.01 3.70
C THR A 300 -24.29 13.71 2.48
N TRP A 301 -25.50 13.23 2.74
CA TRP A 301 -26.44 12.78 1.72
C TRP A 301 -26.69 13.83 0.61
N SER A 302 -26.88 13.35 -0.61
CA SER A 302 -27.25 14.12 -1.81
C SER A 302 -28.20 13.30 -2.68
N SER A 303 -29.13 13.95 -3.36
CA SER A 303 -29.97 13.32 -4.37
C SER A 303 -29.35 13.30 -5.77
N ASP A 304 -28.33 14.13 -6.03
CA ASP A 304 -27.66 14.23 -7.33
C ASP A 304 -26.21 13.75 -7.25
N TRP A 305 -25.83 12.86 -8.17
CA TRP A 305 -24.50 12.26 -8.20
C TRP A 305 -23.44 13.25 -8.67
N ILE A 306 -23.76 14.08 -9.66
CA ILE A 306 -22.83 15.02 -10.27
C ILE A 306 -22.43 16.07 -9.22
N GLU A 307 -23.41 16.60 -8.48
CA GLU A 307 -23.21 17.47 -7.32
C GLU A 307 -22.43 16.77 -6.21
N PHE A 308 -22.84 15.55 -5.81
CA PHE A 308 -22.14 14.79 -4.76
C PHE A 308 -20.66 14.58 -5.10
N TYR A 309 -20.37 14.09 -6.29
CA TYR A 309 -19.02 13.78 -6.73
C TYR A 309 -18.20 15.06 -6.96
N GLY A 310 -18.82 16.10 -7.51
CA GLY A 310 -18.19 17.40 -7.75
C GLY A 310 -17.75 18.07 -6.46
N GLU A 311 -18.62 18.13 -5.46
CA GLU A 311 -18.36 18.85 -4.22
C GLU A 311 -17.62 18.00 -3.18
N LYS A 312 -18.14 16.80 -2.89
CA LYS A 312 -17.75 15.97 -1.73
C LYS A 312 -16.66 14.96 -2.06
N ARG A 313 -16.28 14.84 -3.34
CA ARG A 313 -15.11 14.08 -3.78
C ARG A 313 -14.06 15.03 -4.37
N LEU A 314 -14.23 15.45 -5.62
CA LEU A 314 -13.22 16.24 -6.32
C LEU A 314 -12.97 17.60 -5.65
N GLY A 315 -14.02 18.37 -5.38
CA GLY A 315 -13.94 19.72 -4.81
C GLY A 315 -13.26 19.73 -3.44
N TYR A 316 -13.60 18.78 -2.57
CA TYR A 316 -12.95 18.60 -1.28
C TYR A 316 -11.43 18.34 -1.43
N GLN A 317 -11.04 17.40 -2.30
CA GLN A 317 -9.64 17.05 -2.51
C GLN A 317 -8.83 18.20 -3.15
N LEU A 318 -9.43 18.95 -4.09
CA LEU A 318 -8.82 20.13 -4.69
C LEU A 318 -8.60 21.24 -3.67
N LYS A 319 -9.60 21.50 -2.82
CA LYS A 319 -9.47 22.47 -1.73
C LYS A 319 -8.35 22.08 -0.78
N LEU A 320 -8.28 20.80 -0.41
CA LEU A 320 -7.21 20.28 0.45
C LEU A 320 -5.82 20.47 -0.19
N ALA A 321 -5.68 20.20 -1.49
CA ALA A 321 -4.42 20.39 -2.21
C ALA A 321 -4.01 21.86 -2.27
N ARG A 322 -4.96 22.77 -2.52
CA ARG A 322 -4.72 24.22 -2.47
C ARG A 322 -4.26 24.66 -1.09
N ASP A 323 -4.98 24.25 -0.04
CA ASP A 323 -4.72 24.70 1.32
C ASP A 323 -3.38 24.13 1.86
N ARG A 324 -3.01 22.91 1.44
CA ARG A 324 -1.76 22.25 1.85
C ARG A 324 -0.53 22.72 1.08
N TYR A 325 -0.64 22.90 -0.24
CA TYR A 325 0.50 23.16 -1.13
C TYR A 325 0.50 24.54 -1.80
N GLY A 326 -0.54 25.35 -1.58
CA GLY A 326 -0.73 26.61 -2.31
C GLY A 326 -1.04 26.42 -3.80
N ASP A 327 -1.43 25.22 -4.23
CA ASP A 327 -1.61 24.86 -5.64
C ASP A 327 -2.91 25.44 -6.22
N SER A 328 -2.90 26.74 -6.49
CA SER A 328 -4.06 27.45 -7.05
C SER A 328 -4.36 26.99 -8.48
N ALA A 329 -3.34 26.56 -9.23
CA ALA A 329 -3.49 26.12 -10.61
C ALA A 329 -4.33 24.85 -10.74
N ILE A 330 -4.06 23.82 -9.91
CA ILE A 330 -4.87 22.60 -9.92
C ILE A 330 -6.29 22.88 -9.42
N TYR A 331 -6.43 23.74 -8.42
CA TYR A 331 -7.72 24.13 -7.87
C TYR A 331 -8.61 24.81 -8.91
N GLU A 332 -8.10 25.84 -9.59
CA GLU A 332 -8.86 26.61 -10.59
C GLU A 332 -9.26 25.74 -11.79
N LYS A 333 -8.33 24.95 -12.33
CA LYS A 333 -8.62 24.03 -13.43
C LYS A 333 -9.57 22.91 -13.02
N GLY A 334 -9.37 22.33 -11.85
CA GLY A 334 -10.24 21.30 -11.30
C GLY A 334 -11.66 21.80 -11.05
N TYR A 335 -11.82 23.03 -10.57
CA TYR A 335 -13.13 23.64 -10.38
C TYR A 335 -13.83 23.93 -11.72
N ARG A 336 -13.08 24.39 -12.74
CA ARG A 336 -13.60 24.51 -14.10
C ARG A 336 -14.06 23.15 -14.66
N LEU A 337 -13.33 22.08 -14.39
CA LEU A 337 -13.77 20.73 -14.75
C LEU A 337 -15.09 20.37 -14.06
N ILE A 338 -15.18 20.56 -12.74
CA ILE A 338 -16.41 20.29 -11.96
C ILE A 338 -17.62 21.05 -12.54
N GLN A 339 -17.44 22.32 -12.94
CA GLN A 339 -18.52 23.12 -13.53
C GLN A 339 -19.00 22.60 -14.90
N ASN A 340 -18.18 21.83 -15.63
CA ASN A 340 -18.46 21.40 -17.01
C ASN A 340 -18.65 19.87 -17.15
N MET A 341 -18.44 19.10 -16.06
CA MET A 341 -18.40 17.62 -16.13
C MET A 341 -19.78 16.97 -16.36
N ALA A 342 -20.89 17.68 -16.20
CA ALA A 342 -22.23 17.11 -16.35
C ALA A 342 -22.45 16.42 -17.72
N SER A 343 -21.84 16.98 -18.77
CA SER A 343 -21.91 16.42 -20.12
C SER A 343 -21.23 15.05 -20.29
N LEU A 344 -20.31 14.67 -19.39
CA LEU A 344 -19.67 13.35 -19.38
C LEU A 344 -20.61 12.21 -18.98
N PHE A 345 -21.75 12.55 -18.36
CA PHE A 345 -22.73 11.59 -17.88
C PHE A 345 -23.84 11.30 -18.90
N GLU A 346 -23.89 12.01 -20.03
CA GLU A 346 -24.83 11.72 -21.15
C GLU A 346 -26.30 11.54 -20.72
N ASN A 347 -26.72 12.20 -19.62
CA ASN A 347 -28.04 12.06 -19.00
C ASN A 347 -28.43 10.63 -18.60
N VAL A 348 -27.45 9.74 -18.36
CA VAL A 348 -27.74 8.41 -17.81
C VAL A 348 -28.29 8.53 -16.39
N VAL A 349 -29.24 7.67 -16.05
CA VAL A 349 -29.73 7.55 -14.68
C VAL A 349 -28.68 6.81 -13.86
N ILE A 350 -28.23 7.43 -12.77
CA ILE A 350 -27.24 6.88 -11.85
C ILE A 350 -27.96 6.43 -10.60
N GLU A 351 -27.89 5.13 -10.31
CA GLU A 351 -28.49 4.55 -9.13
C GLU A 351 -27.44 4.43 -8.01
N PRO A 352 -27.75 4.84 -6.76
CA PRO A 352 -26.85 4.65 -5.63
C PRO A 352 -26.56 3.16 -5.40
N CYS A 353 -25.29 2.79 -5.52
CA CYS A 353 -24.77 1.45 -5.25
C CYS A 353 -23.82 1.53 -4.06
N LEU A 354 -23.86 0.56 -3.15
CA LEU A 354 -22.85 0.44 -2.09
C LEU A 354 -21.49 0.17 -2.73
N LEU A 355 -20.53 1.05 -2.51
CA LEU A 355 -19.17 0.96 -3.03
C LEU A 355 -18.20 0.53 -1.94
N HIS A 356 -17.12 -0.15 -2.33
CA HIS A 356 -15.98 -0.39 -1.45
C HIS A 356 -15.23 0.91 -1.14
N GLY A 357 -15.01 1.76 -2.15
CA GLY A 357 -14.44 3.10 -2.03
C GLY A 357 -12.91 3.18 -2.06
N ASP A 358 -12.19 2.08 -1.82
CA ASP A 358 -10.72 2.01 -1.93
C ASP A 358 -10.22 0.66 -2.46
N LEU A 359 -10.71 0.24 -3.65
CA LEU A 359 -10.50 -1.12 -4.14
C LEU A 359 -9.22 -1.24 -4.98
N TRP A 360 -8.12 -1.64 -4.34
CA TRP A 360 -6.81 -1.90 -4.97
C TRP A 360 -6.20 -3.21 -4.50
N SER A 361 -5.04 -3.60 -5.06
CA SER A 361 -4.44 -4.93 -4.82
C SER A 361 -4.13 -5.21 -3.35
N GLY A 362 -3.78 -4.20 -2.55
CA GLY A 362 -3.58 -4.36 -1.10
C GLY A 362 -4.85 -4.65 -0.30
N ASN A 363 -6.02 -4.30 -0.86
CA ASN A 363 -7.34 -4.49 -0.25
C ASN A 363 -8.10 -5.68 -0.85
N ILE A 364 -7.44 -6.47 -1.70
CA ILE A 364 -8.00 -7.67 -2.33
C ILE A 364 -7.18 -8.88 -1.88
N ALA A 365 -7.84 -9.83 -1.23
CA ALA A 365 -7.25 -11.09 -0.81
C ALA A 365 -8.09 -12.27 -1.30
N TYR A 366 -7.58 -13.48 -1.09
CA TYR A 366 -8.30 -14.72 -1.37
C TYR A 366 -8.17 -15.66 -0.18
N ASP A 367 -9.31 -16.21 0.25
CA ASP A 367 -9.31 -17.18 1.33
C ASP A 367 -8.74 -18.54 0.87
N LYS A 368 -8.67 -19.51 1.79
CA LYS A 368 -8.20 -20.87 1.52
C LYS A 368 -9.00 -21.65 0.46
N ASN A 369 -10.21 -21.19 0.12
CA ASN A 369 -11.06 -21.78 -0.91
C ASN A 369 -10.94 -21.02 -2.25
N SER A 370 -10.00 -20.07 -2.36
CA SER A 370 -9.85 -19.17 -3.49
C SER A 370 -11.05 -18.23 -3.73
N GLU A 371 -11.87 -17.98 -2.70
CA GLU A 371 -12.95 -16.98 -2.76
C GLU A 371 -12.39 -15.57 -2.54
N PRO A 372 -12.83 -14.57 -3.32
CA PRO A 372 -12.36 -13.20 -3.18
C PRO A 372 -12.85 -12.58 -1.87
N VAL A 373 -11.92 -11.93 -1.18
CA VAL A 373 -12.16 -11.18 0.05
C VAL A 373 -11.72 -9.74 -0.18
N ILE A 374 -12.57 -8.77 0.15
CA ILE A 374 -12.21 -7.35 0.11
C ILE A 374 -12.11 -6.79 1.54
N LEU A 375 -11.12 -5.93 1.75
CA LEU A 375 -10.65 -5.46 3.05
C LEU A 375 -10.56 -3.93 3.07
N ASP A 376 -10.59 -3.34 4.26
CA ASP A 376 -10.26 -1.93 4.50
C ASP A 376 -11.07 -0.94 3.65
N PRO A 377 -12.42 -0.98 3.75
CA PRO A 377 -13.28 -0.14 2.93
C PRO A 377 -13.28 1.33 3.32
N ALA A 378 -13.56 2.18 2.32
CA ALA A 378 -13.96 3.57 2.47
C ALA A 378 -15.41 3.76 1.96
N CYS A 379 -16.34 2.95 2.48
CA CYS A 379 -17.68 2.78 1.91
C CYS A 379 -18.51 4.07 1.79
N TYR A 380 -19.32 4.11 0.73
CA TYR A 380 -20.44 5.04 0.55
C TYR A 380 -21.36 4.52 -0.56
N TYR A 381 -22.57 5.06 -0.65
CA TYR A 381 -23.48 4.86 -1.77
C TYR A 381 -23.13 5.86 -2.89
N GLY A 382 -22.75 5.34 -4.06
CA GLY A 382 -22.28 6.13 -5.19
C GLY A 382 -22.54 5.48 -6.55
N HIS A 383 -21.97 6.06 -7.60
CA HIS A 383 -21.98 5.44 -8.93
C HIS A 383 -21.03 4.23 -8.94
N ASN A 384 -21.54 3.06 -9.35
CA ASN A 384 -20.79 1.80 -9.35
C ASN A 384 -19.48 1.83 -10.17
N GLU A 385 -19.35 2.73 -11.15
CA GLU A 385 -18.12 2.92 -11.91
C GLU A 385 -16.97 3.50 -11.07
N ALA A 386 -17.26 4.18 -9.96
CA ALA A 386 -16.26 4.83 -9.11
C ALA A 386 -15.36 3.83 -8.36
N ASP A 387 -15.80 2.60 -8.13
CA ASP A 387 -14.96 1.55 -7.52
C ASP A 387 -13.81 1.09 -8.43
N PHE A 388 -13.83 1.49 -9.70
CA PHE A 388 -12.68 1.32 -10.60
C PHE A 388 -11.66 2.45 -10.51
N GLY A 389 -11.87 3.46 -9.65
CA GLY A 389 -10.98 4.61 -9.49
C GLY A 389 -9.57 4.27 -8.97
N MET A 390 -9.35 3.05 -8.50
CA MET A 390 -8.03 2.52 -8.11
C MET A 390 -7.51 1.42 -9.03
N SER A 391 -8.13 1.21 -10.21
CA SER A 391 -7.80 0.09 -11.10
C SER A 391 -6.33 0.06 -11.54
N TRP A 392 -5.67 1.22 -11.61
CA TRP A 392 -4.27 1.39 -11.99
C TRP A 392 -3.28 0.67 -11.06
N CYS A 393 -3.66 0.38 -9.81
CA CYS A 393 -2.87 -0.43 -8.86
C CYS A 393 -3.63 -1.65 -8.33
N ALA A 394 -4.77 -2.00 -8.94
CA ALA A 394 -5.56 -3.17 -8.58
C ALA A 394 -5.21 -4.43 -9.39
N GLY A 395 -4.70 -4.26 -10.62
CA GLY A 395 -4.37 -5.38 -11.50
C GLY A 395 -5.61 -6.12 -12.04
N PHE A 396 -6.72 -5.42 -12.26
CA PHE A 396 -7.93 -6.01 -12.82
C PHE A 396 -7.72 -6.47 -14.26
N GLY A 397 -7.87 -7.79 -14.48
CA GLY A 397 -7.75 -8.40 -15.80
C GLY A 397 -9.05 -8.37 -16.60
N GLU A 398 -8.98 -8.79 -17.87
CA GLU A 398 -10.15 -8.86 -18.75
C GLU A 398 -11.27 -9.75 -18.18
N SER A 399 -10.91 -10.87 -17.55
CA SER A 399 -11.86 -11.80 -16.94
C SER A 399 -12.68 -11.18 -15.81
N PHE A 400 -12.09 -10.25 -15.05
CA PHE A 400 -12.80 -9.47 -14.02
C PHE A 400 -13.88 -8.59 -14.65
N TYR A 401 -13.52 -7.76 -15.64
CA TYR A 401 -14.47 -6.86 -16.29
C TYR A 401 -15.57 -7.63 -17.03
N ASN A 402 -15.21 -8.70 -17.73
CA ASN A 402 -16.16 -9.56 -18.43
C ASN A 402 -17.18 -10.20 -17.47
N ALA A 403 -16.77 -10.60 -16.27
CA ALA A 403 -17.68 -11.14 -15.26
C ALA A 403 -18.53 -10.05 -14.59
N TYR A 404 -17.93 -8.90 -14.27
CA TYR A 404 -18.64 -7.77 -13.68
C TYR A 404 -19.76 -7.25 -14.59
N PHE A 405 -19.46 -7.02 -15.88
CA PHE A 405 -20.44 -6.48 -16.84
C PHE A 405 -21.56 -7.46 -17.21
N LYS A 406 -21.41 -8.76 -16.91
CA LYS A 406 -22.53 -9.71 -16.98
C LYS A 406 -23.56 -9.47 -15.88
N VAL A 407 -23.15 -8.96 -14.72
CA VAL A 407 -24.03 -8.66 -13.58
C VAL A 407 -24.56 -7.23 -13.63
N MET A 408 -23.67 -6.28 -13.92
CA MET A 408 -23.92 -4.84 -13.98
C MET A 408 -23.63 -4.32 -15.40
N PRO A 409 -24.62 -4.24 -16.30
CA PRO A 409 -24.40 -3.84 -17.69
C PRO A 409 -23.76 -2.45 -17.82
N LYS A 410 -22.82 -2.32 -18.76
CA LYS A 410 -22.11 -1.06 -19.05
C LYS A 410 -23.09 0.02 -19.52
N GLN A 411 -23.08 1.19 -18.89
CA GLN A 411 -23.86 2.36 -19.33
C GLN A 411 -23.12 3.17 -20.41
N PRO A 412 -23.84 3.91 -21.27
CA PRO A 412 -23.23 4.87 -22.19
C PRO A 412 -22.30 5.83 -21.47
N GLY A 413 -21.16 6.13 -22.09
CA GLY A 413 -20.13 7.03 -21.54
C GLY A 413 -19.18 6.40 -20.50
N PHE A 414 -19.29 5.11 -20.18
CA PHE A 414 -18.38 4.41 -19.24
C PHE A 414 -16.90 4.71 -19.51
N GLU A 415 -16.43 4.49 -20.74
CA GLU A 415 -15.01 4.71 -21.09
C GLU A 415 -14.60 6.18 -20.96
N LYS A 416 -15.54 7.11 -21.19
CA LYS A 416 -15.29 8.56 -21.06
C LYS A 416 -15.20 9.00 -19.61
N ARG A 417 -15.81 8.28 -18.66
CA ARG A 417 -15.84 8.64 -17.23
C ARG A 417 -14.76 7.96 -16.39
N ARG A 418 -14.11 6.92 -16.92
CA ARG A 418 -13.10 6.14 -16.16
C ARG A 418 -12.05 7.04 -15.52
N ASP A 419 -11.46 7.95 -16.30
CA ASP A 419 -10.35 8.78 -15.82
C ASP A 419 -10.83 9.84 -14.81
N LEU A 420 -12.11 10.23 -14.85
CA LEU A 420 -12.75 11.09 -13.85
C LEU A 420 -12.80 10.40 -12.47
N TYR A 421 -12.95 9.07 -12.44
CA TYR A 421 -12.90 8.28 -11.21
C TYR A 421 -11.47 8.04 -10.73
N LEU A 422 -10.52 7.83 -11.64
CA LEU A 422 -9.09 7.80 -11.31
C LEU A 422 -8.63 9.13 -10.67
N LEU A 423 -9.12 10.27 -11.17
CA LEU A 423 -8.75 11.61 -10.70
C LEU A 423 -8.97 11.79 -9.19
N TYR A 424 -10.07 11.29 -8.62
CA TYR A 424 -10.32 11.41 -7.19
C TYR A 424 -9.21 10.77 -6.37
N HIS A 425 -8.76 9.57 -6.76
CA HIS A 425 -7.71 8.86 -6.06
C HIS A 425 -6.32 9.47 -6.31
N TYR A 426 -6.04 10.00 -7.51
CA TYR A 426 -4.80 10.73 -7.75
C TYR A 426 -4.72 12.01 -6.91
N LEU A 427 -5.82 12.75 -6.77
CA LEU A 427 -5.86 13.91 -5.87
C LEU A 427 -5.68 13.49 -4.40
N ASN A 428 -6.29 12.38 -3.97
CA ASN A 428 -6.08 11.86 -2.62
C ASN A 428 -4.62 11.43 -2.39
N HIS A 429 -4.01 10.73 -3.34
CA HIS A 429 -2.61 10.32 -3.28
C HIS A 429 -1.67 11.53 -3.30
N TYR A 430 -1.99 12.57 -4.07
CA TYR A 430 -1.26 13.82 -4.03
C TYR A 430 -1.32 14.43 -2.62
N ASN A 431 -2.50 14.50 -2.00
CA ASN A 431 -2.66 15.01 -0.66
C ASN A 431 -1.95 14.17 0.42
N LEU A 432 -1.92 12.85 0.29
CA LEU A 432 -1.31 11.96 1.28
C LEU A 432 0.20 11.78 1.11
N PHE A 433 0.68 11.64 -0.12
CA PHE A 433 2.03 11.19 -0.43
C PHE A 433 2.88 12.23 -1.18
N GLY A 434 2.29 13.39 -1.50
CA GLY A 434 3.02 14.52 -2.06
C GLY A 434 3.03 14.59 -3.59
N SER A 435 3.81 15.55 -4.11
CA SER A 435 3.71 16.08 -5.48
C SER A 435 3.99 15.10 -6.61
N GLY A 436 4.53 13.90 -6.32
CA GLY A 436 4.73 12.85 -7.31
C GLY A 436 3.45 12.42 -8.05
N TYR A 437 2.27 12.59 -7.43
CA TYR A 437 0.97 12.24 -8.03
C TYR A 437 0.27 13.43 -8.72
N ARG A 438 0.80 14.65 -8.54
CA ARG A 438 0.20 15.88 -9.06
C ARG A 438 0.14 15.90 -10.58
N SER A 439 1.20 15.43 -11.24
CA SER A 439 1.29 15.39 -12.71
C SER A 439 0.17 14.55 -13.31
N SER A 440 -0.08 13.35 -12.79
CA SER A 440 -1.17 12.47 -13.22
C SER A 440 -2.53 13.12 -13.03
N ALA A 441 -2.79 13.74 -11.87
CA ALA A 441 -4.04 14.45 -11.62
C ALA A 441 -4.23 15.62 -12.61
N MET A 442 -3.20 16.44 -12.83
CA MET A 442 -3.24 17.58 -13.74
C MET A 442 -3.46 17.16 -15.20
N LEU A 443 -2.80 16.08 -15.65
CA LEU A 443 -2.96 15.55 -17.01
C LEU A 443 -4.42 15.17 -17.29
N ILE A 444 -5.05 14.44 -16.38
CA ILE A 444 -6.47 14.06 -16.49
C ILE A 444 -7.36 15.30 -16.55
N ILE A 445 -7.12 16.29 -15.67
CA ILE A 445 -7.88 17.55 -15.68
C ILE A 445 -7.74 18.26 -17.03
N ASP A 446 -6.52 18.40 -17.54
CA ASP A 446 -6.24 19.08 -18.80
C ASP A 446 -6.85 18.36 -20.01
N ASP A 447 -6.84 17.03 -20.02
CA ASP A 447 -7.45 16.22 -21.08
C ASP A 447 -8.98 16.38 -21.08
N TYR A 448 -9.63 16.39 -19.90
CA TYR A 448 -11.06 16.66 -19.83
C TYR A 448 -11.42 18.09 -20.20
N LEU A 449 -10.67 19.11 -19.76
CA LEU A 449 -10.93 20.49 -20.17
C LEU A 449 -10.80 20.65 -21.70
N ARG A 450 -9.82 19.98 -22.33
CA ARG A 450 -9.70 19.93 -23.79
C ARG A 450 -10.89 19.22 -24.45
N LEU A 451 -11.30 18.07 -23.93
CA LEU A 451 -12.45 17.31 -24.44
C LEU A 451 -13.75 18.12 -24.36
N LEU A 452 -13.95 18.84 -23.25
CA LEU A 452 -15.14 19.63 -22.94
C LEU A 452 -15.12 21.02 -23.58
N LYS A 453 -13.98 21.46 -24.12
CA LYS A 453 -13.75 22.82 -24.64
C LYS A 453 -14.04 23.90 -23.57
N ALA A 454 -13.64 23.63 -22.33
CA ALA A 454 -13.96 24.42 -21.14
C ALA A 454 -12.77 25.16 -20.55
#